data_AF-A0A317Z8A1-F1
#
_entry.id   AF-A0A317Z8A1-F1
#
_cell.length_a   1.000
_cell.length_b   1.000
_cell.length_c   1.000
_cell.angle_alpha   90.00
_cell.angle_beta   90.00
_cell.angle_gamma   90.00
#
_symmetry.space_group_name_H-M   'P 1'
#
loop_
_entity.id
_entity.type
_entity.pdbx_description
1 polymer ?
#
loop_
_entity_poly.entity_id
_entity_poly.type
_entity_poly.pdbx_seq_one_letter_code
_entity_poly.pdbx_strand_id
1 'polypeptide(L)'
;VINIGALKDQRYDDVQKDIEAVVKAAEGKTVKVIIETALLTEEEKVKASELTKAAGAHFVKTSTGFSTGGATPEDVKLMKDTVGESVEVKAAGGVRNLEDFKAMIDAGATRIGASAGVQIMQGLEVDSDY
;
A
#
# COMPACT_ATOMS: atom_id res chain seq x y z
N VAL A 1 -8.85 2.25 4.02
CA VAL A 1 -7.69 2.98 4.56
C VAL A 1 -7.70 2.68 6.04
N ILE A 2 -6.56 2.36 6.65
CA ILE A 2 -6.53 2.06 8.09
C ILE A 2 -6.88 3.29 8.93
N ASN A 3 -7.24 3.06 10.18
CA ASN A 3 -7.28 4.13 11.18
C ASN A 3 -5.84 4.51 11.59
N ILE A 4 -5.26 5.50 10.89
CA ILE A 4 -3.88 5.94 11.10
C ILE A 4 -3.66 6.47 12.52
N GLY A 5 -4.62 7.21 13.08
CA GLY A 5 -4.54 7.72 14.45
C GLY A 5 -4.44 6.58 15.47
N ALA A 6 -5.30 5.56 15.34
CA ALA A 6 -5.25 4.39 16.23
C ALA A 6 -3.92 3.61 16.11
N LEU A 7 -3.35 3.49 14.90
CA LEU A 7 -2.03 2.88 14.71
C LEU A 7 -0.94 3.66 15.46
N LYS A 8 -0.92 4.99 15.33
CA LYS A 8 0.03 5.87 16.01
C LYS A 8 -0.12 5.85 17.54
N ASP A 9 -1.35 5.72 18.02
CA ASP A 9 -1.66 5.51 19.44
C ASP A 9 -1.35 4.08 19.93
N GLN A 10 -0.80 3.22 19.07
CA GLN A 10 -0.51 1.80 19.33
C GLN A 10 -1.74 0.97 19.74
N ARG A 11 -2.93 1.41 19.35
CA ARG A 11 -4.19 0.67 19.54
C ARG A 11 -4.36 -0.36 18.43
N TYR A 12 -3.43 -1.32 18.39
CA TYR A 12 -3.33 -2.30 17.30
C TYR A 12 -4.58 -3.19 17.17
N ASP A 13 -5.22 -3.54 18.29
CA ASP A 13 -6.47 -4.29 18.28
C ASP A 13 -7.60 -3.53 17.57
N ASP A 14 -7.68 -2.21 17.75
CA ASP A 14 -8.68 -1.38 17.08
C ASP A 14 -8.43 -1.37 15.57
N VAL A 15 -7.16 -1.24 15.16
CA VAL A 15 -6.76 -1.25 13.75
C VAL A 15 -7.05 -2.61 13.11
N GLN A 16 -6.70 -3.71 13.76
CA GLN A 16 -6.94 -5.04 13.22
C GLN A 16 -8.43 -5.32 13.06
N LYS A 17 -9.24 -5.02 14.09
CA LYS A 17 -10.70 -5.23 14.05
C LYS A 17 -11.37 -4.38 12.97
N ASP A 18 -10.90 -3.16 12.74
CA ASP A 18 -11.38 -2.31 11.64
C ASP A 18 -11.15 -2.98 10.27
N ILE A 19 -9.96 -3.54 10.05
CA ILE A 19 -9.64 -4.27 8.81
C ILE A 19 -10.48 -5.55 8.70
N GLU A 20 -10.54 -6.36 9.76
CA GLU A 20 -11.30 -7.62 9.80
C GLU A 20 -12.79 -7.40 9.51
N ALA A 21 -13.38 -6.32 10.02
CA ALA A 21 -14.77 -5.98 9.75
C ALA A 21 -15.01 -5.76 8.25
N VAL A 22 -14.09 -5.09 7.56
CA VAL A 22 -14.16 -4.88 6.10
C VAL A 22 -13.94 -6.19 5.35
N VAL A 23 -12.94 -6.99 5.75
CA VAL A 23 -12.65 -8.30 5.13
C VAL A 23 -13.85 -9.24 5.24
N LYS A 24 -14.48 -9.29 6.42
CA LYS A 24 -15.69 -10.07 6.65
C LYS A 24 -16.86 -9.59 5.77
N ALA A 25 -17.09 -8.28 5.72
CA ALA A 25 -18.15 -7.69 4.90
C ALA A 25 -17.92 -7.84 3.40
N ALA A 26 -16.68 -8.06 2.96
CA ALA A 26 -16.33 -8.26 1.56
C ALA A 26 -16.71 -9.65 1.03
N GLU A 27 -17.05 -10.62 1.89
CA GLU A 27 -17.55 -11.95 1.52
C GLU A 27 -16.69 -12.64 0.42
N GLY A 28 -15.38 -12.67 0.64
CA GLY A 28 -14.42 -13.30 -0.29
C GLY A 28 -13.98 -12.41 -1.46
N LYS A 29 -14.48 -11.18 -1.59
CA LYS A 29 -13.95 -10.20 -2.54
C LYS A 29 -12.59 -9.68 -2.09
N THR A 30 -11.73 -9.34 -3.06
CA THR A 30 -10.39 -8.81 -2.80
C THR A 30 -10.41 -7.48 -2.04
N VAL A 31 -9.92 -7.50 -0.80
CA VAL A 31 -9.72 -6.31 0.03
C VAL A 31 -8.28 -5.84 -0.02
N LYS A 32 -8.09 -4.53 -0.22
CA LYS A 32 -6.78 -3.88 -0.21
C LYS A 32 -6.74 -2.85 0.91
N VAL A 33 -5.76 -2.96 1.79
CA VAL A 33 -5.62 -2.08 2.95
C VAL A 33 -4.58 -1.01 2.65
N ILE A 34 -5.02 0.23 2.56
CA ILE A 34 -4.12 1.38 2.39
C ILE A 34 -3.60 1.79 3.77
N ILE A 35 -2.27 1.79 3.94
CA ILE A 35 -1.62 2.16 5.21
C ILE A 35 -1.19 3.63 5.27
N GLU A 36 -1.13 4.31 4.12
CA GLU A 36 -0.69 5.70 3.96
C GLU A 36 0.75 5.91 4.46
N THR A 37 1.70 5.33 3.73
CA THR A 37 3.11 5.29 4.13
C THR A 37 3.73 6.66 4.39
N ALA A 38 3.28 7.72 3.70
CA ALA A 38 3.77 9.08 3.88
C ALA A 38 3.59 9.63 5.31
N LEU A 39 2.71 9.03 6.12
CA LEU A 39 2.44 9.46 7.49
C LEU A 39 3.05 8.55 8.56
N LEU A 40 3.72 7.46 8.16
CA LEU A 40 4.16 6.40 9.06
C LEU A 40 5.68 6.31 9.17
N THR A 41 6.18 5.95 10.35
CA THR A 41 7.58 5.51 10.49
C THR A 41 7.78 4.12 9.88
N GLU A 42 9.03 3.66 9.73
CA GLU A 42 9.30 2.30 9.23
C GLU A 42 8.68 1.23 10.13
N GLU A 43 8.77 1.39 11.46
CA GLU A 43 8.17 0.46 12.43
C GLU A 43 6.64 0.43 12.32
N GLU A 44 6.01 1.59 12.12
CA GLU A 44 4.57 1.69 11.92
C GLU A 44 4.14 1.05 10.59
N LYS A 45 4.93 1.18 9.51
CA LYS A 45 4.68 0.50 8.22
C LYS A 45 4.75 -1.01 8.35
N VAL A 46 5.77 -1.53 9.06
CA VAL A 46 5.89 -2.96 9.38
C VAL A 46 4.67 -3.40 10.16
N LYS A 47 4.33 -2.72 11.26
CA LYS A 47 3.18 -3.07 12.10
C LYS A 47 1.86 -3.06 11.33
N ALA A 48 1.60 -2.03 10.53
CA ALA A 48 0.39 -1.95 9.72
C ALA A 48 0.30 -3.09 8.69
N SER A 49 1.43 -3.50 8.12
CA SER A 49 1.51 -4.62 7.17
C SER A 49 1.26 -5.96 7.85
N GLU A 50 1.80 -6.18 9.06
CA GLU A 50 1.51 -7.36 9.89
C GLU A 50 0.02 -7.45 10.24
N LEU A 51 -0.59 -6.34 10.69
CA LEU A 51 -2.02 -6.31 11.03
C LEU A 51 -2.90 -6.55 9.80
N THR A 52 -2.51 -6.00 8.64
CA THR A 52 -3.17 -6.27 7.36
C THR A 52 -3.19 -7.76 7.03
N LYS A 53 -2.04 -8.43 7.21
CA LYS A 53 -1.90 -9.88 7.02
C LYS A 53 -2.72 -10.68 8.04
N ALA A 54 -2.64 -10.32 9.32
CA ALA A 54 -3.36 -10.99 10.40
C ALA A 54 -4.88 -10.91 10.20
N ALA A 55 -5.38 -9.78 9.71
CA ALA A 55 -6.80 -9.56 9.42
C ALA A 55 -7.32 -10.29 8.16
N GLY A 56 -6.46 -11.02 7.44
CA GLY A 56 -6.84 -11.78 6.26
C GLY A 56 -7.12 -10.92 5.01
N ALA A 57 -6.57 -9.71 4.94
CA ALA A 57 -6.66 -8.90 3.74
C ALA A 57 -5.76 -9.45 2.62
N HIS A 58 -6.13 -9.18 1.36
CA HIS A 58 -5.46 -9.74 0.20
C HIS A 58 -4.29 -8.89 -0.27
N PHE A 59 -4.37 -7.58 -0.01
CA PHE A 59 -3.31 -6.64 -0.35
C PHE A 59 -3.03 -5.69 0.80
N VAL A 60 -1.76 -5.32 0.93
CA VAL A 60 -1.36 -4.05 1.54
C VAL A 60 -1.03 -3.04 0.42
N LYS A 61 -1.47 -1.80 0.58
CA LYS A 61 -1.33 -0.71 -0.39
C LYS A 61 -0.62 0.48 0.26
N THR A 62 0.32 1.09 -0.47
CA THR A 62 1.14 2.21 0.02
C THR A 62 0.29 3.42 0.40
N SER A 63 -0.27 4.13 -0.58
CA SER A 63 -0.75 5.50 -0.39
C SER A 63 -2.15 5.74 -0.96
N THR A 64 -2.87 6.73 -0.45
CA THR A 64 -4.17 7.11 -1.02
C THR A 64 -4.04 7.88 -2.32
N GLY A 65 -2.98 8.68 -2.43
CA GLY A 65 -2.85 9.70 -3.46
C GLY A 65 -3.34 11.09 -3.03
N PHE A 66 -3.57 11.32 -1.74
CA PHE A 66 -4.07 12.60 -1.20
C PHE A 66 -3.27 13.11 0.01
N SER A 67 -2.14 12.46 0.32
CA SER A 67 -1.22 12.87 1.39
C SER A 67 0.04 13.49 0.78
N THR A 68 1.03 13.81 1.61
CA THR A 68 2.28 14.49 1.26
C THR A 68 3.30 13.62 0.51
N GLY A 69 2.91 12.44 0.04
CA GLY A 69 3.83 11.48 -0.58
C GLY A 69 3.13 10.26 -1.19
N GLY A 70 3.81 9.65 -2.17
CA GLY A 70 3.37 8.46 -2.89
C GLY A 70 4.07 7.17 -2.43
N ALA A 71 4.09 6.18 -3.31
CA ALA A 71 4.89 4.97 -3.16
C ALA A 71 6.37 5.25 -3.40
N THR A 72 7.24 4.65 -2.59
CA THR A 72 8.67 4.54 -2.88
C THR A 72 9.07 3.06 -3.00
N PRO A 73 10.14 2.72 -3.75
CA PRO A 73 10.64 1.34 -3.81
C PRO A 73 11.00 0.78 -2.44
N GLU A 74 11.53 1.61 -1.54
CA GLU A 74 11.90 1.22 -0.17
C GLU A 74 10.66 0.79 0.64
N ASP A 75 9.58 1.55 0.57
CA ASP A 75 8.33 1.24 1.25
C ASP A 75 7.70 -0.05 0.70
N VAL A 76 7.70 -0.20 -0.62
CA VAL A 76 7.18 -1.42 -1.28
C VAL A 76 7.98 -2.64 -0.83
N LYS A 77 9.30 -2.53 -0.81
CA LYS A 77 10.19 -3.62 -0.38
C LYS A 77 9.96 -3.96 1.09
N LEU A 78 9.92 -2.96 1.98
CA LEU A 78 9.66 -3.15 3.40
C LEU A 78 8.32 -3.88 3.63
N MET A 79 7.27 -3.44 2.95
CA MET A 79 5.95 -4.07 3.02
C MET A 79 5.99 -5.51 2.49
N LYS A 80 6.63 -5.76 1.34
CA LYS A 80 6.75 -7.11 0.75
C LYS A 80 7.52 -8.06 1.66
N ASP A 81 8.66 -7.63 2.18
CA ASP A 81 9.48 -8.41 3.12
C ASP A 81 8.68 -8.75 4.40
N THR A 82 7.82 -7.83 4.86
CA THR A 82 6.97 -8.05 6.04
C THR A 82 5.84 -9.05 5.78
N VAL A 83 5.11 -8.90 4.67
CA VAL A 83 3.94 -9.75 4.42
C VAL A 83 4.28 -11.10 3.78
N GLY A 84 5.42 -11.21 3.10
CA GLY A 84 5.86 -12.39 2.39
C GLY A 84 4.95 -12.74 1.20
N GLU A 85 4.74 -14.03 0.95
CA GLU A 85 3.92 -14.51 -0.18
C GLU A 85 2.41 -14.60 0.12
N SER A 86 2.01 -14.40 1.38
CA SER A 86 0.60 -14.56 1.78
C SER A 86 -0.30 -13.37 1.45
N VAL A 87 0.28 -12.18 1.23
CA VAL A 87 -0.44 -10.95 0.92
C VAL A 87 0.30 -10.25 -0.21
N GLU A 88 -0.46 -9.71 -1.16
CA GLU A 88 0.10 -8.97 -2.27
C GLU A 88 0.40 -7.50 -1.93
N VAL A 89 1.32 -6.87 -2.66
CA VAL A 89 1.68 -5.46 -2.46
C VAL A 89 1.22 -4.63 -3.64
N LYS A 90 0.45 -3.57 -3.35
CA LYS A 90 0.05 -2.57 -4.35
C LYS A 90 0.78 -1.24 -4.12
N ALA A 91 1.65 -0.87 -5.06
CA ALA A 91 2.23 0.47 -5.12
C ALA A 91 1.24 1.45 -5.75
N ALA A 92 1.00 2.60 -5.11
CA ALA A 92 0.15 3.66 -5.65
C ALA A 92 0.55 5.04 -5.12
N GLY A 93 0.33 6.05 -5.95
CA GLY A 93 0.81 7.42 -5.74
C GLY A 93 2.24 7.56 -6.27
N GLY A 94 2.48 8.51 -7.17
CA GLY A 94 3.83 8.83 -7.67
C GLY A 94 4.41 7.93 -8.76
N VAL A 95 3.70 6.92 -9.27
CA VAL A 95 4.18 6.10 -10.42
C VAL A 95 3.79 6.79 -11.74
N ARG A 96 4.75 7.46 -12.38
CA ARG A 96 4.51 8.41 -13.48
C ARG A 96 5.09 8.00 -14.82
N ASN A 97 6.12 7.17 -14.81
CA ASN A 97 6.80 6.70 -16.01
C ASN A 97 7.10 5.18 -15.93
N LEU A 98 7.71 4.64 -16.98
CA LEU A 98 8.04 3.22 -17.06
C LEU A 98 9.17 2.81 -16.10
N GLU A 99 10.05 3.74 -15.74
CA GLU A 99 11.14 3.50 -14.78
C GLU A 99 10.58 3.32 -13.37
N ASP A 100 9.71 4.23 -12.92
CA ASP A 100 8.99 4.11 -11.65
C ASP A 100 8.22 2.79 -11.58
N PHE A 101 7.51 2.46 -12.66
CA PHE A 101 6.77 1.20 -12.76
C PHE A 101 7.68 0.00 -12.50
N LYS A 102 8.82 -0.08 -13.20
CA LYS A 102 9.78 -1.17 -13.05
C LYS A 102 10.38 -1.21 -11.64
N ALA A 103 10.76 -0.06 -11.09
CA ALA A 103 11.31 0.03 -9.74
C ALA A 103 10.34 -0.52 -8.68
N MET A 104 9.03 -0.24 -8.82
CA MET A 104 8.02 -0.78 -7.90
C MET A 104 7.84 -2.31 -8.06
N ILE A 105 7.87 -2.82 -9.29
CA ILE A 105 7.80 -4.26 -9.55
C ILE A 105 9.03 -4.98 -8.98
N ASP A 106 10.23 -4.46 -9.23
CA ASP A 106 11.49 -5.01 -8.75
C ASP A 106 11.58 -4.98 -7.21
N ALA A 107 10.97 -3.97 -6.57
CA ALA A 107 10.83 -3.90 -5.13
C ALA A 107 9.80 -4.90 -4.55
N GLY A 108 8.99 -5.56 -5.39
CA GLY A 108 8.07 -6.62 -5.00
C GLY A 108 6.59 -6.27 -5.07
N ALA A 109 6.21 -5.14 -5.68
CA ALA A 109 4.80 -4.87 -5.96
C ALA A 109 4.28 -5.83 -7.03
N THR A 110 3.11 -6.43 -6.78
CA THR A 110 2.39 -7.24 -7.78
C THR A 110 1.30 -6.43 -8.49
N ARG A 111 1.01 -5.22 -8.00
CA ARG A 111 0.01 -4.34 -8.59
C ARG A 111 0.40 -2.87 -8.52
N ILE A 112 0.13 -2.14 -9.59
CA ILE A 112 0.34 -0.69 -9.67
C ILE A 112 -0.99 0.06 -9.69
N GLY A 113 -1.11 1.14 -8.93
CA GLY A 113 -2.18 2.13 -9.01
C GLY A 113 -1.66 3.44 -9.60
N ALA A 114 -1.99 3.70 -10.86
CA ALA A 114 -1.60 4.91 -11.58
C ALA A 114 -2.76 5.41 -12.45
N SER A 115 -2.93 6.74 -12.54
CA SER A 115 -3.81 7.40 -13.51
C SER A 115 -3.17 7.52 -14.89
N ALA A 116 -1.83 7.58 -14.95
CA ALA A 116 -1.02 7.67 -16.16
C ALA A 116 -0.78 6.32 -16.87
N GLY A 117 -1.66 5.33 -16.67
CA GLY A 117 -1.40 3.95 -17.12
C GLY A 117 -1.17 3.81 -18.63
N VAL A 118 -1.88 4.57 -19.46
CA VAL A 118 -1.71 4.55 -20.92
C VAL A 118 -0.35 5.14 -21.30
N GLN A 119 0.00 6.28 -20.72
CA GLN A 119 1.25 6.99 -20.98
C GLN A 119 2.46 6.14 -20.57
N ILE A 120 2.42 5.53 -19.39
CA ILE A 120 3.46 4.62 -18.91
C ILE A 120 3.71 3.48 -19.91
N MET A 121 2.63 2.86 -20.43
CA MET A 121 2.75 1.78 -21.41
C MET A 121 3.24 2.25 -22.79
N GLN A 122 3.07 3.53 -23.11
CA GLN A 122 3.64 4.17 -24.30
C GLN A 122 5.09 4.63 -24.10
N GLY A 123 5.66 4.49 -22.90
CA GLY A 123 6.98 4.99 -22.55
C GLY A 123 7.03 6.51 -22.36
N LEU A 124 5.89 7.14 -22.08
CA LEU A 124 5.77 8.57 -21.82
C LEU A 124 5.80 8.85 -20.32
N GLU A 125 6.23 10.06 -19.96
CA GLU A 125 6.26 10.57 -18.59
C GLU A 125 5.12 11.58 -18.37
N VAL A 126 4.54 11.57 -17.17
CA VAL A 126 3.43 12.45 -16.79
C VAL A 126 3.76 13.19 -15.51
N ASP A 127 3.75 14.52 -15.56
CA ASP A 127 3.94 15.35 -14.38
C ASP A 127 2.65 15.46 -13.56
N SER A 128 2.74 15.41 -12.23
CA SER A 128 1.59 15.63 -11.33
C SER A 128 2.05 16.01 -9.93
N ASP A 129 1.36 16.96 -9.32
CA ASP A 129 1.69 17.48 -7.99
C ASP A 129 1.34 16.48 -6.88
N TYR A 130 2.27 16.28 -5.94
CA TYR A 130 2.13 15.56 -4.67
C TYR A 130 2.93 16.24 -3.57
#